data_AF-A0A6B3CWC2-F1
#
_entry.id   AF-A0A6B3CWC2-F1
#
_cell.length_a   1.000
_cell.length_b   1.000
_cell.length_c   1.000
_cell.angle_alpha   90.00
_cell.angle_beta   90.00
_cell.angle_gamma   90.00
#
_symmetry.space_group_name_H-M   'P 1'
#
loop_
_entity.id
_entity.type
_entity.pdbx_description
1 polymer ?
#
loop_
_entity_poly.entity_id
_entity_poly.type
_entity_poly.pdbx_seq_one_letter_code
_entity_poly.pdbx_strand_id
1 'polypeptide(L)'
;LRRRLDELLGDGFVLLGADTDPRTLLTAEEKAQWDALGARYLSVRPKTAYTQGPDELVDLEEVLLGWFARYGVQAIALRPDRFVAASDKAGLAVPAL
;
A
#
# COMPACT_ATOMS: atom_id res chain seq x y z
N LEU A 1 11.70 -4.38 12.40
CA LEU A 1 11.77 -2.94 12.75
C LEU A 1 10.46 -2.31 12.31
N ARG A 2 9.73 -1.61 13.19
CA ARG A 2 8.50 -0.88 12.84
C ARG A 2 8.89 0.47 12.19
N ARG A 3 8.28 0.81 11.06
CA ARG A 3 8.47 2.08 10.33
C ARG A 3 7.13 2.61 9.85
N ARG A 4 7.07 3.87 9.43
CA ARG A 4 5.86 4.42 8.79
C ARG A 4 5.65 3.75 7.43
N LEU A 5 4.39 3.64 7.02
CA LEU A 5 4.04 2.91 5.81
C LEU A 5 4.66 3.56 4.56
N ASP A 6 4.54 4.88 4.43
CA ASP A 6 5.14 5.66 3.34
C ASP A 6 6.66 5.43 3.20
N GLU A 7 7.40 5.37 4.30
CA GLU A 7 8.84 5.04 4.28
C GLU A 7 9.14 3.64 3.71
N LEU A 8 8.22 2.68 3.89
CA LEU A 8 8.37 1.32 3.37
C LEU A 8 7.94 1.22 1.90
N LEU A 9 6.96 2.03 1.50
CA LEU A 9 6.43 2.07 0.13
C LEU A 9 7.38 2.82 -0.83
N GLY A 10 8.14 3.81 -0.34
CA GLY A 10 9.06 4.62 -1.15
C GLY A 10 8.34 5.73 -1.94
N ASP A 11 8.98 6.25 -2.99
CA ASP A 11 8.58 7.52 -3.64
C ASP A 11 7.80 7.35 -4.97
N GLY A 12 7.21 6.18 -5.23
CA GLY A 12 6.58 5.86 -6.52
C GLY A 12 5.28 5.09 -6.38
N PHE A 13 4.66 4.74 -7.51
CA PHE A 13 3.44 3.95 -7.50
C PHE A 13 3.65 2.59 -6.83
N VAL A 14 2.72 2.19 -5.97
CA VAL A 14 2.72 0.87 -5.34
C VAL A 14 1.36 0.22 -5.47
N LEU A 15 1.31 -0.98 -6.03
CA LEU A 15 0.15 -1.85 -5.91
C LEU A 15 0.31 -2.68 -4.65
N LEU A 16 -0.69 -2.59 -3.77
CA LEU A 16 -0.70 -3.23 -2.48
C LEU A 16 -1.84 -4.25 -2.44
N GLY A 17 -1.51 -5.54 -2.35
CA GLY A 17 -2.46 -6.65 -2.25
C GLY A 17 -2.72 -7.06 -0.81
N ALA A 18 -3.96 -7.40 -0.47
CA ALA A 18 -4.34 -7.93 0.83
C ALA A 18 -4.20 -9.45 0.84
N ASP A 19 -3.17 -9.94 1.53
CA ASP A 19 -2.81 -11.35 1.60
C ASP A 19 -2.72 -12.07 0.24
N THR A 20 -2.44 -11.32 -0.82
CA THR A 20 -2.33 -11.80 -2.19
C THR A 20 -1.29 -10.98 -2.95
N ASP A 21 -0.61 -11.62 -3.92
CA ASP A 21 0.27 -10.89 -4.84
C ASP A 21 -0.60 -10.10 -5.83
N PRO A 22 -0.57 -8.75 -5.82
CA PRO A 22 -1.43 -7.94 -6.68
C PRO A 22 -1.11 -8.14 -8.17
N ARG A 23 0.06 -8.66 -8.54
CA ARG A 23 0.40 -9.00 -9.94
C ARG A 23 -0.55 -10.04 -10.53
N THR A 24 -1.11 -10.92 -9.69
CA THR A 24 -2.02 -11.99 -10.11
C THR A 24 -3.41 -11.48 -10.49
N LEU A 25 -3.74 -10.24 -10.12
CA LEU A 25 -5.02 -9.59 -10.41
C LEU A 25 -5.00 -8.78 -11.70
N LEU A 26 -3.84 -8.61 -12.32
CA LEU A 26 -3.66 -7.80 -13.52
C LEU A 26 -3.67 -8.68 -14.77
N THR A 27 -4.26 -8.17 -15.84
CA THR A 27 -3.95 -8.63 -17.18
C THR A 27 -2.49 -8.28 -17.55
N ALA A 28 -1.95 -8.94 -18.57
CA ALA A 28 -0.60 -8.66 -19.04
C ALA A 28 -0.43 -7.21 -19.51
N GLU A 29 -1.46 -6.62 -20.12
CA GLU A 29 -1.43 -5.23 -20.59
C GLU A 29 -1.43 -4.24 -19.42
N GLU A 30 -2.31 -4.42 -18.43
CA GLU A 30 -2.33 -3.56 -17.23
C GLU A 30 -1.01 -3.65 -16.48
N LYS A 31 -0.44 -4.86 -16.34
CA LYS A 31 0.88 -5.04 -15.73
C LYS A 31 1.96 -4.27 -16.50
N ALA A 32 1.96 -4.32 -17.83
CA ALA A 32 2.94 -3.59 -18.63
C ALA A 32 2.82 -2.07 -18.45
N GLN A 33 1.60 -1.55 -18.32
CA GLN A 33 1.36 -0.12 -18.04
C GLN A 33 1.89 0.27 -16.66
N TRP A 34 1.65 -0.55 -15.63
CA TRP A 34 2.19 -0.32 -14.28
C TRP A 34 3.71 -0.44 -14.22
N ASP A 35 4.29 -1.42 -14.92
CA ASP A 35 5.74 -1.57 -15.05
C ASP A 35 6.37 -0.34 -15.73
N ALA A 36 5.72 0.23 -16.76
CA ALA A 36 6.18 1.44 -17.44
C ALA A 36 6.17 2.68 -16.52
N LEU A 37 5.29 2.69 -15.51
CA LEU A 37 5.26 3.71 -14.45
C LEU A 37 6.27 3.44 -13.32
N GLY A 38 7.02 2.33 -13.40
CA GLY A 38 7.95 1.91 -12.35
C GLY A 38 7.26 1.46 -11.07
N ALA A 39 6.04 0.93 -11.17
CA ALA A 39 5.28 0.53 -9.99
C ALA A 39 5.93 -0.65 -9.25
N ARG A 40 5.89 -0.58 -7.93
CA ARG A 40 6.22 -1.72 -7.05
C ARG A 40 4.97 -2.50 -6.74
N TYR A 41 5.12 -3.79 -6.43
CA TYR A 41 4.01 -4.68 -6.13
C TYR A 41 4.30 -5.37 -4.79
N LEU A 42 3.50 -5.05 -3.78
CA LEU A 42 3.71 -5.52 -2.42
C LEU A 42 2.47 -6.25 -1.91
N SER A 43 2.67 -7.22 -1.02
CA SER A 43 1.60 -7.93 -0.34
C SER A 43 1.59 -7.58 1.14
N VAL A 44 0.44 -7.17 1.67
CA VAL A 44 0.23 -7.01 3.10
C VAL A 44 -0.17 -8.35 3.68
N ARG A 45 0.54 -8.80 4.70
CA ARG A 45 0.36 -10.06 5.39
C ARG A 45 -0.12 -9.81 6.82
N PRO A 46 -0.93 -10.71 7.39
CA PRO A 46 -1.34 -10.60 8.79
C PRO A 46 -0.13 -10.77 9.71
N LYS A 47 -0.18 -10.19 10.92
CA LYS A 47 0.91 -10.30 11.91
C LYS A 47 1.29 -11.73 12.32
N THR A 48 0.41 -12.69 12.07
CA THR A 48 0.62 -14.12 12.35
C THR A 48 1.35 -14.85 11.21
N ALA A 49 1.50 -14.23 10.04
CA ALA A 49 2.21 -14.81 8.91
C ALA A 49 3.72 -14.60 9.03
N TYR A 50 4.48 -15.60 8.60
CA TYR A 50 5.90 -15.44 8.34
C TYR A 50 6.08 -14.83 6.95
N THR A 51 6.76 -13.68 6.86
CA THR A 51 7.09 -13.06 5.58
C THR A 51 7.99 -14.00 4.77
N GLN A 52 7.60 -14.25 3.52
CA GLN A 52 8.29 -15.17 2.62
C GLN A 52 9.27 -14.47 1.67
N GLY A 53 9.25 -13.13 1.60
CA GLY A 53 10.10 -12.40 0.67
C GLY A 53 10.14 -10.89 0.89
N PRO A 54 10.96 -10.17 0.08
CA PRO A 54 11.19 -8.73 0.20
C PRO A 54 9.98 -7.87 -0.21
N ASP A 55 9.02 -8.45 -0.92
CA ASP A 55 7.80 -7.78 -1.41
C ASP A 55 6.62 -7.94 -0.44
N GLU A 56 6.88 -8.24 0.83
CA GLU A 56 5.86 -8.47 1.85
C GLU A 56 5.98 -7.50 3.03
N LEU A 57 4.84 -6.95 3.44
CA LEU A 57 4.71 -6.07 4.61
C LEU A 57 3.81 -6.75 5.63
N VAL A 58 4.17 -6.68 6.90
CA VAL A 58 3.35 -7.22 7.98
C VAL A 58 2.48 -6.11 8.57
N ASP A 59 1.16 -6.29 8.53
CA ASP A 59 0.20 -5.39 9.18
C ASP A 59 0.13 -5.68 10.69
N LEU A 60 1.01 -5.01 11.44
CA LEU A 60 1.14 -5.19 12.88
C LEU A 60 -0.08 -4.67 13.67
N GLU A 61 -0.77 -3.66 13.14
CA GLU A 61 -1.89 -2.99 13.82
C GLU A 61 -3.26 -3.43 13.28
N GLU A 62 -3.28 -4.33 12.29
CA GLU A 62 -4.51 -4.86 11.66
C GLU A 62 -5.39 -3.77 11.04
N VAL A 63 -4.79 -2.63 10.70
CA VAL A 63 -5.48 -1.46 10.14
C VAL A 63 -5.67 -1.62 8.64
N LEU A 64 -4.64 -2.04 7.90
CA LEU A 64 -4.70 -2.17 6.45
C LEU A 64 -5.61 -3.32 6.07
N LEU A 65 -5.36 -4.52 6.59
CA LEU A 65 -6.18 -5.69 6.27
C LEU A 65 -7.64 -5.50 6.71
N GLY A 66 -7.86 -4.85 7.86
CA GLY A 66 -9.21 -4.45 8.28
C GLY A 66 -9.89 -3.48 7.31
N TRP A 67 -9.15 -2.53 6.76
CA TRP A 67 -9.65 -1.62 5.72
C TRP A 67 -10.00 -2.36 4.41
N PHE A 68 -9.13 -3.24 3.92
CA PHE A 68 -9.41 -4.05 2.72
C PHE A 68 -10.69 -4.88 2.90
N ALA A 69 -10.84 -5.55 4.05
CA ALA A 69 -12.02 -6.32 4.39
C ALA A 69 -13.29 -5.45 4.46
N ARG A 70 -13.20 -4.27 5.09
CA ARG A 70 -14.32 -3.32 5.20
C ARG A 70 -14.85 -2.87 3.84
N TYR A 71 -13.97 -2.67 2.86
CA TYR A 71 -14.35 -2.19 1.53
C TYR A 71 -14.47 -3.31 0.48
N GLY A 72 -14.20 -4.57 0.84
CA GLY A 72 -14.34 -5.73 -0.04
C GLY A 72 -13.37 -5.71 -1.23
N VAL A 73 -12.19 -5.09 -1.07
CA VAL A 73 -11.18 -4.96 -2.12
C VAL A 73 -10.00 -5.90 -1.87
N GLN A 74 -9.35 -6.38 -2.93
CA GLN A 74 -8.20 -7.31 -2.83
C GLN A 74 -6.85 -6.63 -3.09
N ALA A 75 -6.84 -5.52 -3.83
CA ALA A 75 -5.65 -4.71 -4.07
C ALA A 75 -6.02 -3.25 -4.28
N ILE A 76 -5.07 -2.35 -4.01
CA ILE A 76 -5.18 -0.91 -4.27
C ILE A 76 -3.88 -0.40 -4.90
N ALA A 77 -3.99 0.61 -5.75
CA ALA A 77 -2.83 1.38 -6.22
C ALA A 77 -2.66 2.63 -5.36
N LEU A 78 -1.46 2.85 -4.85
CA LEU A 78 -1.08 3.97 -4.00
C LEU A 78 0.00 4.81 -4.67
N ARG A 79 0.01 6.09 -4.35
CA ARG A 79 1.09 7.01 -4.70
C ARG A 79 1.56 7.77 -3.45
N PRO A 80 2.39 7.13 -2.62
CA PRO A 80 2.78 7.64 -1.31
C PRO A 80 3.46 9.01 -1.31
N ASP A 81 4.14 9.38 -2.40
CA ASP A 81 4.80 10.67 -2.60
C ASP A 81 3.81 11.83 -2.84
N ARG A 82 2.50 11.59 -2.98
CA ARG A 82 1.51 12.61 -3.38
C ARG A 82 0.24 12.61 -2.52
N PHE A 83 0.38 12.74 -1.21
CA PHE A 83 -0.75 12.99 -0.31
C PHE A 83 -0.90 14.46 0.05
N VAL A 84 -2.15 14.87 0.29
CA VAL A 84 -2.49 16.18 0.85
C VAL A 84 -2.75 16.00 2.34
N ALA A 85 -1.86 16.53 3.18
CA ALA A 85 -1.97 16.40 4.63
C ALA A 85 -2.88 17.47 5.28
N ALA A 86 -3.03 18.62 4.63
CA ALA A 86 -3.82 19.73 5.14
C ALA A 86 -4.35 20.59 3.99
N SER A 87 -5.43 21.33 4.24
CA SER A 87 -6.00 22.30 3.30
C SER A 87 -6.47 23.55 4.05
N ASP A 88 -6.50 24.69 3.38
CA ASP A 88 -7.02 25.95 3.95
C ASP A 88 -8.43 25.81 4.54
N LYS A 89 -9.28 25.00 3.89
CA LYS A 89 -10.67 24.74 4.34
C LYS A 89 -10.78 23.80 5.53
N ALA A 90 -9.86 22.86 5.69
CA ALA A 90 -9.83 21.92 6.82
C ALA A 90 -8.90 22.38 7.96
N GLY A 91 -8.12 23.44 7.73
CA GLY A 91 -7.06 23.92 8.61
C GLY A 91 -5.67 23.50 8.12
N LEU A 92 -4.72 24.45 8.13
CA LEU A 92 -3.30 24.24 7.81
C LEU A 92 -2.44 23.95 9.05
N ALA A 93 -3.07 23.77 10.21
CA ALA A 93 -2.35 23.33 11.41
C ALA A 93 -1.72 21.96 11.16
N VAL A 94 -0.49 21.76 11.65
CA VAL A 94 0.17 20.46 11.57
C VAL A 94 -0.72 19.41 12.23
N PRO A 95 -1.15 18.35 11.51
CA PRO A 95 -1.93 17.27 12.12
C PRO A 95 -1.16 16.69 13.30
N ALA A 96 -1.85 16.52 14.44
CA ALA A 96 -1.26 15.79 15.55
C ALA A 96 -0.95 14.36 15.08
N LEU A 97 0.30 13.93 15.29
CA LEU A 97 0.79 12.58 14.99
C LEU A 97 0.28 11.55 16.01
#